data_AF-A0A1G1NEK1-F1
#
_entry.id   AF-A0A1G1NEK1-F1
#
_cell.length_a   1.000
_cell.length_b   1.000
_cell.length_c   1.000
_cell.angle_alpha   90.00
_cell.angle_beta   90.00
_cell.angle_gamma   90.00
#
_symmetry.space_group_name_H-M   'P 1'
#
loop_
_entity.id
_entity.type
_entity.pdbx_description
1 polymer ?
#
loop_
_entity_poly.entity_id
_entity_poly.type
_entity_poly.pdbx_seq_one_letter_code
_entity_poly.pdbx_strand_id
1 'polypeptide(L)'
;MKKCSRCKVVFHNEERQRCLYCDAFLNDVDEDDTDEDILQHQPVGNIIEKVLKEKRALSHESMQYLIGCYFHTRTFNFLYSFSRNEFKMGKDYRRPLVQPLSISSVLTLPWIVVILVDSLIFRIFYSSYCPECQWKYSLILSGGAHKREDCEYHKEYMNLIKEILSGRILKTEKALWDAASEKVKAGQRSAYYDLCLRENKYEGALDVACIWFSCGFLMYVIVVFTFPIMLKGVLLLQL
;
A
#
# COMPACT_ATOMS: atom_id res chain seq x y z
N MET A 1 -10.21 -17.80 16.04
CA MET A 1 -9.70 -16.41 15.96
C MET A 1 -8.22 -16.36 16.31
N LYS A 2 -7.53 -15.22 16.11
CA LYS A 2 -6.09 -15.10 16.44
C LYS A 2 -5.77 -13.88 17.28
N LYS A 3 -5.00 -14.03 18.37
CA LYS A 3 -4.66 -12.96 19.32
C LYS A 3 -3.17 -12.69 19.37
N CYS A 4 -2.79 -11.41 19.35
CA CYS A 4 -1.40 -11.01 19.55
C CYS A 4 -1.05 -11.02 21.05
N SER A 5 -0.02 -11.75 21.44
CA SER A 5 0.46 -11.79 22.82
C SER A 5 1.00 -10.43 23.33
N ARG A 6 1.60 -9.62 22.44
CA ARG A 6 2.16 -8.31 22.78
C ARG A 6 1.11 -7.21 22.81
N CYS A 7 0.34 -7.07 21.73
CA CYS A 7 -0.66 -6.01 21.60
C CYS A 7 -2.02 -6.34 22.22
N LYS A 8 -2.26 -7.61 22.58
CA LYS A 8 -3.56 -8.15 23.04
C LYS A 8 -4.72 -7.94 22.05
N VAL A 9 -4.40 -7.61 20.79
CA VAL A 9 -5.35 -7.42 19.70
C VAL A 9 -5.81 -8.79 19.19
N VAL A 10 -7.12 -8.95 19.04
CA VAL A 10 -7.76 -10.09 18.38
C VAL A 10 -8.02 -9.75 16.91
N PHE A 11 -7.70 -10.69 16.03
CA PHE A 11 -7.96 -10.64 14.60
C PHE A 11 -8.92 -11.77 14.25
N HIS A 12 -9.95 -11.45 13.47
CA HIS A 12 -10.94 -12.42 13.00
C HIS A 12 -10.46 -13.20 11.77
N ASN A 13 -9.43 -12.71 11.08
CA ASN A 13 -8.82 -13.41 9.95
C ASN A 13 -7.90 -14.55 10.44
N GLU A 14 -8.33 -15.80 10.23
CA GLU A 14 -7.60 -17.01 10.63
C GLU A 14 -6.32 -17.25 9.83
N GLU A 15 -6.22 -16.74 8.60
CA GLU A 15 -5.02 -16.91 7.77
C GLU A 15 -3.85 -16.03 8.25
N ARG A 16 -4.16 -14.97 9.02
CA ARG A 16 -3.14 -14.03 9.50
C ARG A 16 -2.22 -14.70 10.53
N GLN A 17 -0.91 -14.73 10.29
CA GLN A 17 0.05 -15.31 11.25
C GLN A 17 0.74 -14.29 12.15
N ARG A 18 0.76 -13.01 11.77
CA ARG A 18 1.49 -11.93 12.48
C ARG A 18 0.61 -10.72 12.76
N CYS A 19 0.90 -10.05 13.87
CA CYS A 19 0.22 -8.84 14.30
C CYS A 19 0.53 -7.65 13.38
N LEU A 20 -0.51 -6.95 12.93
CA LEU A 20 -0.40 -5.78 12.06
C LEU A 20 0.47 -4.65 12.65
N TYR A 21 0.48 -4.50 13.98
CA TYR A 21 1.04 -3.33 14.64
C TYR A 21 2.45 -3.55 15.22
N CYS A 22 2.75 -4.77 15.67
CA CYS A 22 4.03 -5.11 16.31
C CYS A 22 4.78 -6.27 15.65
N ASP A 23 4.25 -6.83 14.56
CA ASP A 23 4.81 -7.96 13.80
C ASP A 23 5.05 -9.27 14.60
N ALA A 24 4.60 -9.33 15.86
CA ALA A 24 4.66 -10.56 16.66
C ALA A 24 3.73 -11.64 16.12
N PHE A 25 4.11 -12.90 16.29
CA PHE A 25 3.24 -14.04 15.95
C PHE A 25 1.92 -13.98 16.74
N LEU A 26 0.84 -14.35 16.05
CA LEU A 26 -0.48 -14.48 16.65
C LEU A 26 -0.66 -15.91 17.18
N ASN A 27 -1.32 -16.01 18.32
CA ASN A 27 -1.72 -17.28 18.91
C ASN A 27 -3.18 -17.56 18.53
N ASP A 28 -3.49 -18.80 18.21
CA ASP A 28 -4.89 -19.23 18.03
C ASP A 28 -5.63 -19.12 19.37
N VAL A 29 -6.86 -18.60 19.30
CA VAL A 29 -7.77 -18.48 20.44
C VAL A 29 -9.13 -18.99 19.97
N ASP A 30 -9.69 -19.90 20.76
CA ASP A 30 -11.02 -20.47 20.55
C ASP A 30 -12.10 -19.41 20.82
N GLU A 31 -13.19 -19.44 20.06
CA GLU A 31 -14.27 -18.44 20.16
C GLU A 31 -14.96 -18.47 21.55
N ASP A 32 -14.93 -19.62 22.23
CA ASP A 32 -15.52 -19.81 23.55
C ASP A 32 -14.63 -19.30 24.70
N ASP A 33 -13.32 -19.08 24.46
CA ASP A 33 -12.36 -18.56 25.46
C ASP A 33 -12.30 -17.03 25.49
N THR A 34 -13.04 -16.36 24.61
CA THR A 34 -13.22 -14.91 24.65
C THR A 34 -14.39 -14.56 25.55
N ASP A 35 -14.13 -14.47 26.86
CA ASP A 35 -14.99 -13.72 27.78
C ASP A 35 -15.37 -12.40 27.09
N GLU A 36 -16.68 -12.19 26.89
CA GLU A 36 -17.26 -10.97 26.26
C GLU A 36 -16.76 -9.68 26.94
N ASP A 37 -16.22 -9.79 28.16
CA ASP A 37 -15.61 -8.71 28.93
C ASP A 37 -14.26 -8.21 28.39
N ILE A 38 -13.46 -9.02 27.66
CA ILE A 38 -12.15 -8.57 27.17
C ILE A 38 -12.30 -7.62 25.95
N LEU A 39 -13.36 -7.79 25.16
CA LEU A 39 -13.65 -6.91 24.02
C LEU A 39 -14.25 -5.56 24.44
N GLN A 40 -14.90 -5.51 25.61
CA GLN A 40 -15.52 -4.28 26.15
C GLN A 40 -14.63 -3.52 27.13
N HIS A 41 -13.74 -4.17 27.90
CA HIS A 41 -13.02 -3.53 29.01
C HIS A 41 -11.50 -3.31 28.82
N GLN A 42 -10.89 -3.66 27.68
CA GLN A 42 -9.52 -3.20 27.39
C GLN A 42 -9.52 -2.03 26.40
N PRO A 43 -8.79 -0.93 26.70
CA PRO A 43 -8.65 0.18 25.78
C PRO A 43 -7.60 -0.22 24.73
N VAL A 44 -7.93 -1.21 23.90
CA VAL A 44 -7.18 -1.58 22.70
C VAL A 44 -7.05 -0.36 21.78
N GLY A 45 -8.06 0.52 21.82
CA GLY A 45 -8.00 1.89 21.31
C GLY A 45 -6.78 2.64 21.84
N ASN A 46 -6.54 2.72 23.16
CA ASN A 46 -5.40 3.46 23.72
C ASN A 46 -4.02 2.89 23.36
N ILE A 47 -3.86 1.57 23.18
CA ILE A 47 -2.55 1.00 22.83
C ILE A 47 -2.25 1.22 21.35
N ILE A 48 -3.20 0.95 20.46
CA ILE A 48 -3.04 1.21 19.02
C ILE A 48 -2.92 2.72 18.79
N GLU A 49 -3.75 3.52 19.45
CA GLU A 49 -3.69 4.97 19.39
C GLU A 49 -2.41 5.51 20.04
N LYS A 50 -1.82 4.87 21.06
CA LYS A 50 -0.46 5.19 21.55
C LYS A 50 0.63 4.80 20.56
N VAL A 51 0.58 3.63 19.94
CA VAL A 51 1.55 3.19 18.92
C VAL A 51 1.47 4.07 17.68
N LEU A 52 0.27 4.52 17.30
CA LEU A 52 0.02 5.47 16.22
C LEU A 52 0.36 6.92 16.63
N LYS A 53 0.08 7.31 17.89
CA LYS A 53 0.44 8.64 18.43
C LYS A 53 1.94 8.78 18.70
N GLU A 54 2.66 7.73 19.04
CA GLU A 54 4.13 7.75 19.13
C GLU A 54 4.74 7.84 17.72
N LYS A 55 4.10 7.22 16.73
CA LYS A 55 4.45 7.36 15.29
C LYS A 55 3.84 8.62 14.64
N ARG A 56 3.67 9.73 15.40
CA ARG A 56 2.81 10.90 15.11
C ARG A 56 3.04 11.65 13.79
N ALA A 57 4.04 11.31 13.00
CA ALA A 57 4.05 11.57 11.57
C ALA A 57 4.14 10.22 10.88
N LEU A 58 2.98 9.60 10.59
CA LEU A 58 2.94 8.40 9.75
C LEU A 58 3.55 8.78 8.41
N SER A 59 4.84 8.47 8.25
CA SER A 59 5.52 8.65 6.98
C SER A 59 4.74 7.87 5.93
N HIS A 60 4.81 8.34 4.68
CA HIS A 60 4.17 7.62 3.57
C HIS A 60 4.55 6.12 3.57
N GLU A 61 5.82 5.82 3.84
CA GLU A 61 6.33 4.45 3.95
C GLU A 61 5.68 3.67 5.09
N SER A 62 5.45 4.30 6.25
CA SER A 62 4.78 3.65 7.39
C SER A 62 3.32 3.33 7.07
N MET A 63 2.62 4.24 6.39
CA MET A 63 1.25 4.03 5.93
C MET A 63 1.18 2.87 4.92
N GLN A 64 2.06 2.88 3.92
CA GLN A 64 2.17 1.81 2.94
C GLN A 64 2.46 0.46 3.58
N TYR A 65 3.41 0.43 4.52
CA TYR A 65 3.76 -0.78 5.25
C TYR A 65 2.55 -1.34 5.98
N LEU A 66 1.83 -0.51 6.74
CA LEU A 66 0.69 -0.94 7.53
C LEU A 66 -0.45 -1.45 6.63
N ILE A 67 -0.73 -0.76 5.52
CA ILE A 67 -1.79 -1.17 4.58
C ILE A 67 -1.40 -2.43 3.81
N GLY A 68 -0.14 -2.55 3.36
CA GLY A 68 0.36 -3.77 2.73
C GLY A 68 0.36 -4.97 3.68
N CYS A 69 0.66 -4.76 4.97
CA CYS A 69 0.52 -5.81 5.99
C CYS A 69 -0.93 -6.17 6.27
N TYR A 70 -1.86 -5.23 6.11
CA TYR A 70 -3.28 -5.52 6.29
C TYR A 70 -3.78 -6.43 5.17
N PHE A 71 -3.52 -6.07 3.90
CA PHE A 71 -3.98 -6.84 2.75
C PHE A 71 -3.09 -8.02 2.38
N HIS A 72 -2.04 -8.32 3.16
CA HIS A 72 -1.05 -9.36 2.86
C HIS A 72 -0.34 -9.20 1.49
N THR A 73 -0.35 -7.99 0.94
CA THR A 73 0.22 -7.69 -0.38
C THR A 73 1.37 -6.71 -0.25
N ARG A 74 2.57 -7.16 -0.64
CA ARG A 74 3.80 -6.35 -0.62
C ARG A 74 4.46 -6.22 -2.00
N THR A 75 3.66 -6.34 -3.06
CA THR A 75 4.16 -6.24 -4.44
C THR A 75 4.47 -4.79 -4.81
N PHE A 76 5.42 -4.57 -5.72
CA PHE A 76 5.72 -3.21 -6.20
C PHE A 76 4.48 -2.59 -6.87
N ASN A 77 3.71 -3.39 -7.61
CA ASN A 77 2.48 -2.94 -8.24
C ASN A 77 1.43 -2.46 -7.23
N PHE A 78 1.26 -3.19 -6.11
CA PHE A 78 0.35 -2.79 -5.05
C PHE A 78 0.78 -1.49 -4.39
N LEU A 79 2.06 -1.38 -4.00
CA LEU A 79 2.62 -0.18 -3.40
C LEU A 79 2.51 1.03 -4.34
N TYR A 80 2.79 0.83 -5.62
CA TYR A 80 2.61 1.84 -6.65
C TYR A 80 1.15 2.26 -6.80
N SER A 81 0.23 1.30 -6.92
CA SER A 81 -1.21 1.56 -7.04
C SER A 81 -1.75 2.35 -5.84
N PHE A 82 -1.30 1.98 -4.65
CA PHE A 82 -1.62 2.67 -3.41
C PHE A 82 -1.08 4.12 -3.42
N SER A 83 0.21 4.29 -3.77
CA SER A 83 0.83 5.62 -3.89
C SER A 83 0.10 6.50 -4.90
N ARG A 84 -0.32 5.91 -6.02
CA ARG A 84 -1.04 6.59 -7.08
C ARG A 84 -2.40 7.06 -6.61
N ASN A 85 -3.14 6.23 -5.88
CA ASN A 85 -4.42 6.60 -5.30
C ASN A 85 -4.28 7.74 -4.29
N GLU A 86 -3.28 7.68 -3.41
CA GLU A 86 -2.98 8.78 -2.50
C GLU A 86 -2.56 10.07 -3.24
N PHE A 87 -1.82 9.95 -4.34
CA PHE A 87 -1.43 11.09 -5.17
C PHE A 87 -2.64 11.82 -5.79
N LYS A 88 -3.75 11.10 -6.01
CA LYS A 88 -5.03 11.69 -6.46
C LYS A 88 -5.74 12.45 -5.34
N MET A 89 -5.41 12.23 -4.07
CA MET A 89 -6.12 12.83 -2.96
C MET A 89 -5.76 14.30 -2.78
N GLY A 90 -6.75 15.10 -2.42
CA GLY A 90 -6.60 16.53 -2.13
C GLY A 90 -6.49 17.40 -3.39
N LYS A 91 -6.68 18.71 -3.18
CA LYS A 91 -6.65 19.71 -4.26
C LYS A 91 -5.26 19.89 -4.84
N ASP A 92 -4.26 20.04 -3.96
CA ASP A 92 -2.87 20.26 -4.34
C ASP A 92 -2.07 18.95 -4.35
N TYR A 93 -0.96 18.92 -5.08
CA TYR A 93 -0.05 17.77 -5.07
C TYR A 93 0.91 17.87 -3.89
N ARG A 94 0.77 16.95 -2.92
CA ARG A 94 1.62 16.91 -1.71
C ARG A 94 3.08 16.55 -1.98
N ARG A 95 3.35 15.89 -3.11
CA ARG A 95 4.69 15.40 -3.49
C ARG A 95 4.96 15.61 -4.99
N PRO A 96 6.22 15.64 -5.43
CA PRO A 96 6.56 15.80 -6.84
C PRO A 96 6.18 14.56 -7.68
N LEU A 97 6.47 13.37 -7.16
CA LEU A 97 6.29 12.08 -7.84
C LEU A 97 5.15 11.27 -7.23
N VAL A 98 4.54 10.39 -8.03
CA VAL A 98 3.49 9.46 -7.61
C VAL A 98 3.96 8.59 -6.45
N GLN A 99 5.15 8.01 -6.56
CA GLN A 99 5.80 7.24 -5.49
C GLN A 99 7.16 7.88 -5.18
N PRO A 100 7.48 8.15 -3.90
CA PRO A 100 8.78 8.69 -3.53
C PRO A 100 9.88 7.68 -3.86
N LEU A 101 11.00 8.18 -4.40
CA LEU A 101 12.17 7.35 -4.68
C LEU A 101 12.97 7.16 -3.40
N SER A 102 13.35 5.91 -3.14
CA SER A 102 14.24 5.52 -2.04
C SER A 102 15.55 4.96 -2.61
N ILE A 103 16.55 4.76 -1.76
CA ILE A 103 17.81 4.12 -2.18
C ILE A 103 17.54 2.72 -2.76
N SER A 104 16.55 2.00 -2.22
CA SER A 104 16.12 0.70 -2.75
C SER A 104 15.50 0.78 -4.15
N SER A 105 15.08 1.95 -4.64
CA SER A 105 14.56 2.10 -6.00
C SER A 105 15.59 1.79 -7.07
N VAL A 106 16.89 1.79 -6.75
CA VAL A 106 17.96 1.33 -7.66
C VAL A 106 17.78 -0.15 -8.06
N LEU A 107 17.14 -0.96 -7.20
CA LEU A 107 16.83 -2.36 -7.51
C LEU A 107 15.53 -2.53 -8.32
N THR A 108 14.84 -1.43 -8.62
CA THR A 108 13.57 -1.42 -9.35
C THR A 108 13.60 -0.37 -10.48
N LEU A 109 14.70 -0.34 -11.24
CA LEU A 109 14.92 0.63 -12.33
C LEU A 109 13.77 0.70 -13.35
N PRO A 110 13.20 -0.43 -13.84
CA PRO A 110 12.02 -0.37 -14.71
C PRO A 110 10.83 0.38 -14.09
N TRP A 111 10.59 0.19 -12.79
CA TRP A 111 9.53 0.90 -12.08
C TRP A 111 9.82 2.39 -11.92
N ILE A 112 11.08 2.81 -11.79
CA ILE A 112 11.43 4.24 -11.76
C ILE A 112 10.95 4.93 -13.04
N VAL A 113 11.17 4.31 -14.20
CA VAL A 113 10.73 4.87 -15.49
C VAL A 113 9.21 5.03 -15.51
N VAL A 114 8.47 4.00 -15.07
CA VAL A 114 7.00 4.05 -14.96
C VAL A 114 6.55 5.16 -14.01
N ILE A 115 7.18 5.30 -12.84
CA ILE A 115 6.86 6.34 -11.86
C ILE A 115 7.08 7.73 -12.45
N LEU A 116 8.19 7.98 -13.15
CA LEU A 116 8.49 9.28 -13.74
C LEU A 116 7.47 9.64 -14.83
N VAL A 117 7.21 8.70 -15.75
CA VAL A 117 6.27 8.89 -16.86
C VAL A 117 4.84 9.08 -16.33
N ASP A 118 4.35 8.23 -15.42
CA ASP A 118 3.00 8.37 -14.86
C ASP A 118 2.89 9.65 -14.03
N SER A 119 3.92 10.06 -13.29
CA SER A 119 3.88 11.33 -12.55
C SER A 119 3.69 12.54 -13.46
N LEU A 120 4.34 12.54 -14.63
CA LEU A 120 4.19 13.59 -15.63
C LEU A 120 2.80 13.54 -16.27
N ILE A 121 2.38 12.36 -16.76
CA ILE A 121 1.05 12.12 -17.34
C ILE A 121 -0.03 12.55 -16.35
N PHE A 122 0.09 12.14 -15.08
CA PHE A 122 -0.91 12.43 -14.06
C PHE A 122 -1.12 13.93 -13.87
N ARG A 123 -0.03 14.69 -13.79
CA ARG A 123 -0.08 16.16 -13.63
C ARG A 123 -0.73 16.85 -14.82
N ILE A 124 -0.56 16.31 -16.02
CA ILE A 124 -1.15 16.87 -17.25
C ILE A 124 -2.64 16.53 -17.33
N PHE A 125 -3.03 15.28 -17.08
CA PHE A 125 -4.39 14.80 -17.35
C PHE A 125 -5.37 14.90 -16.17
N TYR A 126 -4.88 14.97 -14.93
CA TYR A 126 -5.70 15.01 -13.71
C TYR A 126 -5.68 16.40 -13.07
N SER A 127 -6.21 17.38 -13.79
CA SER A 127 -6.27 18.78 -13.34
C SER A 127 -7.52 19.12 -12.51
N SER A 128 -8.55 18.28 -12.55
CA SER A 128 -9.83 18.54 -11.89
C SER A 128 -9.96 17.84 -10.56
N TYR A 129 -10.78 18.40 -9.68
CA TYR A 129 -10.93 17.96 -8.29
C TYR A 129 -12.40 17.90 -7.88
N CYS A 130 -12.80 16.81 -7.23
CA CYS A 130 -14.14 16.66 -6.67
C CYS A 130 -14.15 17.06 -5.18
N PRO A 131 -14.98 18.04 -4.76
CA PRO A 131 -15.05 18.47 -3.37
C PRO A 131 -15.68 17.43 -2.43
N GLU A 132 -16.51 16.51 -2.95
CA GLU A 132 -17.20 15.52 -2.13
C GLU A 132 -16.32 14.35 -1.71
N CYS A 133 -15.64 13.70 -2.66
CA CYS A 133 -14.75 12.57 -2.36
C CYS A 133 -13.31 13.00 -2.10
N GLN A 134 -12.99 14.28 -2.35
CA GLN A 134 -11.65 14.86 -2.21
C GLN A 134 -10.59 14.20 -3.12
N TRP A 135 -11.00 13.78 -4.32
CA TRP A 135 -10.11 13.15 -5.31
C TRP A 135 -10.01 13.95 -6.60
N LYS A 136 -8.85 13.85 -7.22
CA LYS A 136 -8.58 14.33 -8.56
C LYS A 136 -9.13 13.36 -9.61
N TYR A 137 -9.70 13.92 -10.67
CA TYR A 137 -10.20 13.18 -11.81
C TYR A 137 -9.78 13.86 -13.12
N SER A 138 -9.85 13.12 -14.22
CA SER A 138 -9.51 13.63 -15.53
C SER A 138 -10.77 14.04 -16.28
N LEU A 139 -10.85 15.30 -16.70
CA LEU A 139 -11.97 15.81 -17.51
C LEU A 139 -12.11 15.05 -18.83
N ILE A 140 -10.97 14.73 -19.47
CA ILE A 140 -10.93 14.07 -20.77
C ILE A 140 -11.47 12.65 -20.68
N LEU A 141 -11.01 11.88 -19.68
CA LEU A 141 -11.42 10.48 -19.50
C LEU A 141 -12.82 10.34 -18.92
N SER A 142 -13.26 11.29 -18.08
CA SER A 142 -14.56 11.21 -17.41
C SER A 142 -15.70 11.87 -18.18
N GLY A 143 -15.45 12.40 -19.39
CA GLY A 143 -16.49 13.04 -20.21
C GLY A 143 -16.98 14.36 -19.60
N GLY A 144 -16.10 15.11 -18.93
CA GLY A 144 -16.40 16.43 -18.39
C GLY A 144 -16.90 16.47 -16.94
N ALA A 145 -17.33 15.36 -16.35
CA ALA A 145 -17.83 15.32 -14.96
C ALA A 145 -17.30 14.12 -14.18
N HIS A 146 -17.16 14.26 -12.85
CA HIS A 146 -16.79 13.13 -12.01
C HIS A 146 -17.98 12.16 -11.88
N LYS A 147 -17.80 10.92 -12.31
CA LYS A 147 -18.85 9.89 -12.23
C LYS A 147 -19.19 9.61 -10.77
N ARG A 148 -20.48 9.44 -10.49
CA ARG A 148 -20.98 9.18 -9.13
C ARG A 148 -20.43 7.87 -8.56
N GLU A 149 -20.38 6.82 -9.38
CA GLU A 149 -19.86 5.51 -8.98
C GLU A 149 -18.38 5.60 -8.55
N ASP A 150 -17.55 6.31 -9.33
CA ASP A 150 -16.15 6.55 -8.96
C ASP A 150 -16.04 7.36 -7.66
N CYS A 151 -16.91 8.36 -7.48
CA CYS A 151 -16.96 9.17 -6.26
C CYS A 151 -17.27 8.33 -5.02
N GLU A 152 -18.27 7.44 -5.11
CA GLU A 152 -18.66 6.53 -4.03
C GLU A 152 -17.57 5.50 -3.73
N TYR A 153 -16.92 4.94 -4.76
CA TYR A 153 -15.77 4.05 -4.63
C TYR A 153 -14.61 4.75 -3.89
N HIS A 154 -14.27 5.98 -4.28
CA HIS A 154 -13.20 6.74 -3.63
C HIS A 154 -13.53 7.11 -2.18
N LYS A 155 -14.80 7.42 -1.87
CA LYS A 155 -15.26 7.63 -0.48
C LYS A 155 -15.11 6.36 0.37
N GLU A 156 -15.48 5.21 -0.17
CA GLU A 156 -15.28 3.91 0.48
C GLU A 156 -13.80 3.63 0.74
N TYR A 157 -12.96 3.81 -0.29
CA TYR A 157 -11.51 3.64 -0.18
C TYR A 157 -10.92 4.54 0.92
N MET A 158 -11.26 5.83 0.92
CA MET A 158 -10.82 6.79 1.93
C MET A 158 -11.22 6.37 3.35
N ASN A 159 -12.45 5.90 3.53
CA ASN A 159 -12.95 5.45 4.83
C ASN A 159 -12.20 4.20 5.29
N LEU A 160 -11.99 3.23 4.40
CA LEU A 160 -11.23 2.02 4.69
C LEU A 160 -9.79 2.34 5.14
N ILE A 161 -9.10 3.22 4.43
CA ILE A 161 -7.74 3.64 4.83
C ILE A 161 -7.74 4.32 6.20
N LYS A 162 -8.73 5.18 6.49
CA LYS A 162 -8.88 5.81 7.82
C LYS A 162 -9.17 4.80 8.92
N GLU A 163 -10.01 3.80 8.66
CA GLU A 163 -10.33 2.73 9.63
C GLU A 163 -9.10 1.87 9.93
N ILE A 164 -8.31 1.54 8.90
CA ILE A 164 -7.05 0.80 9.05
C ILE A 164 -6.04 1.63 9.86
N LEU A 165 -5.83 2.89 9.49
CA LEU A 165 -4.86 3.77 10.15
C LEU A 165 -5.27 4.20 11.55
N SER A 166 -6.56 4.21 11.87
CA SER A 166 -7.07 4.45 13.23
C SER A 166 -7.09 3.19 14.09
N GLY A 167 -6.90 2.01 13.48
CA GLY A 167 -7.02 0.71 14.11
C GLY A 167 -8.46 0.29 14.45
N ARG A 168 -9.46 1.12 14.11
CA ARG A 168 -10.88 0.78 14.27
C ARG A 168 -11.33 -0.35 13.35
N ILE A 169 -10.54 -0.62 12.29
CA ILE A 169 -10.78 -1.72 11.36
C ILE A 169 -11.04 -3.06 12.07
N LEU A 170 -10.40 -3.31 13.21
CA LEU A 170 -10.58 -4.55 13.96
C LEU A 170 -12.02 -4.80 14.43
N LYS A 171 -12.79 -3.71 14.65
CA LYS A 171 -14.20 -3.78 15.05
C LYS A 171 -15.15 -3.69 13.86
N THR A 172 -14.72 -3.03 12.78
CA THR A 172 -15.55 -2.70 11.62
C THR A 172 -15.33 -3.65 10.44
N GLU A 173 -14.33 -4.54 10.49
CA GLU A 173 -13.94 -5.45 9.41
C GLU A 173 -15.11 -6.29 8.88
N LYS A 174 -15.88 -6.93 9.77
CA LYS A 174 -17.04 -7.74 9.39
C LYS A 174 -18.10 -6.92 8.66
N ALA A 175 -18.45 -5.75 9.22
CA ALA A 175 -19.44 -4.86 8.60
C ALA A 175 -18.96 -4.33 7.23
N LEU A 176 -17.65 -4.07 7.08
CA LEU A 176 -17.07 -3.66 5.79
C LEU A 176 -17.10 -4.80 4.77
N TRP A 177 -16.84 -6.04 5.19
CA TRP A 177 -16.95 -7.21 4.32
C TRP A 177 -18.39 -7.45 3.85
N ASP A 178 -19.36 -7.36 4.77
CA ASP A 178 -20.77 -7.56 4.44
C ASP A 178 -21.26 -6.48 3.46
N ALA A 179 -20.97 -5.21 3.74
CA ALA A 179 -21.31 -4.09 2.86
C ALA A 179 -20.63 -4.19 1.48
N ALA A 180 -19.37 -4.62 1.44
CA ALA A 180 -18.64 -4.85 0.19
C ALA A 180 -19.26 -5.99 -0.63
N SER A 181 -19.62 -7.09 0.03
CA SER A 181 -20.26 -8.24 -0.60
C SER A 181 -21.64 -7.91 -1.17
N GLU A 182 -22.43 -7.10 -0.48
CA GLU A 182 -23.72 -6.61 -0.98
C GLU A 182 -23.57 -5.74 -2.23
N LYS A 183 -22.60 -4.81 -2.24
CA LYS A 183 -22.31 -3.98 -3.42
C LYS A 183 -21.92 -4.81 -4.64
N VAL A 184 -21.05 -5.80 -4.45
CA VAL A 184 -20.61 -6.68 -5.53
C VAL A 184 -21.77 -7.52 -6.05
N LYS A 185 -22.65 -8.04 -5.18
CA LYS A 185 -23.89 -8.72 -5.59
C LYS A 185 -24.83 -7.81 -6.38
N ALA A 186 -24.85 -6.52 -6.08
CA ALA A 186 -25.60 -5.51 -6.83
C ALA A 186 -24.91 -5.06 -8.13
N GLY A 187 -23.78 -5.66 -8.52
CA GLY A 187 -23.02 -5.29 -9.72
C GLY A 187 -22.24 -3.99 -9.59
N GLN A 188 -22.09 -3.47 -8.37
CA GLN A 188 -21.31 -2.26 -8.09
C GLN A 188 -19.89 -2.62 -7.64
N ARG A 189 -18.95 -1.69 -7.88
CA ARG A 189 -17.56 -1.85 -7.43
C ARG A 189 -17.44 -1.53 -5.94
N SER A 190 -16.67 -2.34 -5.22
CA SER A 190 -16.28 -2.09 -3.83
C SER A 190 -14.77 -1.97 -3.72
N ALA A 191 -14.32 -0.92 -3.04
CA ALA A 191 -12.90 -0.69 -2.79
C ALA A 191 -12.33 -1.76 -1.85
N TYR A 192 -13.10 -2.18 -0.85
CA TYR A 192 -12.66 -3.22 0.08
C TYR A 192 -12.49 -4.57 -0.63
N TYR A 193 -13.48 -4.96 -1.43
CA TYR A 193 -13.43 -6.19 -2.22
C TYR A 193 -12.25 -6.20 -3.20
N ASP A 194 -12.07 -5.11 -3.96
CA ASP A 194 -10.97 -4.94 -4.91
C ASP A 194 -9.59 -5.04 -4.23
N LEU A 195 -9.46 -4.61 -2.96
CA LEU A 195 -8.21 -4.67 -2.21
C LEU A 195 -7.96 -6.05 -1.57
N CYS A 196 -9.01 -6.73 -1.09
CA CYS A 196 -8.91 -8.05 -0.48
C CYS A 196 -8.71 -9.17 -1.50
N LEU A 197 -9.40 -9.12 -2.64
CA LEU A 197 -9.38 -10.19 -3.64
C LEU A 197 -8.38 -9.95 -4.78
N ARG A 198 -7.41 -9.05 -4.55
CA ARG A 198 -6.34 -8.78 -5.50
C ARG A 198 -5.31 -9.91 -5.50
N GLU A 199 -5.70 -11.11 -5.90
CA GLU A 199 -4.79 -12.24 -6.12
C GLU A 199 -4.23 -12.22 -7.54
N ASN A 200 -3.44 -11.19 -7.88
CA ASN A 200 -2.71 -11.24 -9.14
C ASN A 200 -1.43 -12.07 -8.97
N LYS A 201 -1.52 -13.37 -9.27
CA LYS A 201 -0.39 -14.31 -9.26
C LYS A 201 0.81 -13.81 -10.10
N TYR A 202 0.55 -12.99 -11.11
CA TYR A 202 1.57 -12.43 -11.99
C TYR A 202 2.35 -11.26 -11.37
N GLU A 203 1.81 -10.56 -10.36
CA GLU A 203 2.51 -9.42 -9.76
C GLU A 203 3.83 -9.84 -9.12
N GLY A 204 3.85 -10.96 -8.41
CA GLY A 204 5.09 -11.50 -7.82
C GLY A 204 6.14 -11.87 -8.88
N ALA A 205 5.71 -12.46 -10.00
CA ALA A 205 6.62 -12.80 -11.09
C ALA A 205 7.20 -11.55 -11.77
N LEU A 206 6.39 -10.50 -11.96
CA LEU A 206 6.84 -9.22 -12.50
C LEU A 206 7.82 -8.52 -11.55
N ASP A 207 7.58 -8.59 -10.24
CA ASP A 207 8.49 -8.01 -9.24
C ASP A 207 9.85 -8.71 -9.27
N VAL A 208 9.86 -10.05 -9.32
CA VAL A 208 11.09 -10.83 -9.47
C VAL A 208 11.79 -10.46 -10.77
N ALA A 209 11.09 -10.48 -11.90
CA ALA A 209 11.68 -10.11 -13.20
C ALA A 209 12.27 -8.69 -13.20
N CYS A 210 11.61 -7.74 -12.54
CA CYS A 210 12.09 -6.36 -12.39
C CYS A 210 13.40 -6.29 -11.59
N ILE A 211 13.51 -7.06 -10.50
CA ILE A 211 14.73 -7.15 -9.70
C ILE A 211 15.86 -7.78 -10.52
N TRP A 212 15.58 -8.90 -11.19
CA TRP A 212 16.57 -9.58 -12.05
C TRP A 212 17.11 -8.65 -13.14
N PHE A 213 16.22 -7.93 -13.83
CA PHE A 213 16.61 -6.95 -14.83
C PHE A 213 17.49 -5.85 -14.23
N SER A 214 17.08 -5.29 -13.10
CA SER A 214 17.82 -4.20 -12.43
C SER A 214 19.20 -4.65 -11.98
N CYS A 215 19.32 -5.84 -11.37
CA CYS A 215 20.59 -6.42 -10.97
C CYS A 215 21.50 -6.69 -12.17
N GLY A 216 20.96 -7.29 -13.24
CA GLY A 216 21.72 -7.55 -14.47
C GLY A 216 22.22 -6.26 -15.13
N PHE A 217 21.38 -5.22 -15.18
CA PHE A 217 21.76 -3.91 -15.69
C PHE A 217 22.84 -3.24 -14.83
N LEU A 218 22.73 -3.27 -13.51
CA LEU A 218 23.73 -2.72 -12.60
C LEU A 218 25.08 -3.43 -12.75
N MET A 219 25.08 -4.76 -12.84
CA MET A 219 26.29 -5.55 -13.10
C MET A 219 26.93 -5.18 -14.44
N TYR A 220 26.12 -5.03 -15.50
CA TYR A 220 26.61 -4.59 -16.80
C TYR A 220 27.27 -3.21 -16.73
N VAL A 221 26.62 -2.24 -16.09
CA VAL A 221 27.17 -0.89 -15.87
C VAL A 221 28.50 -0.96 -15.11
N ILE A 222 28.55 -1.70 -13.99
CA ILE A 222 29.79 -1.85 -13.20
C ILE A 222 30.92 -2.40 -14.07
N VAL A 223 30.68 -3.47 -14.82
CA VAL A 223 31.71 -4.08 -15.68
C VAL A 223 32.18 -3.08 -16.74
N VAL A 224 31.26 -2.43 -17.47
CA VAL A 224 31.61 -1.47 -18.52
C VAL A 224 32.43 -0.29 -17.99
N PHE A 225 32.13 0.21 -16.79
CA PHE A 225 32.86 1.35 -16.22
C PHE A 225 34.15 0.96 -15.50
N THR A 226 34.20 -0.17 -14.80
CA THR A 226 35.38 -0.59 -14.02
C THR A 226 36.43 -1.31 -14.87
N PHE A 227 36.03 -2.08 -15.87
CA PHE A 227 36.94 -2.82 -16.75
C PHE A 227 37.99 -1.95 -17.46
N PRO A 228 37.66 -0.80 -18.08
CA PRO A 228 38.67 0.04 -18.71
C PRO A 228 39.64 0.68 -17.70
N ILE A 229 39.18 0.94 -16.48
CA ILE A 229 40.02 1.48 -15.40
C ILE A 229 41.02 0.42 -14.95
N MET A 230 40.55 -0.82 -14.73
CA MET A 230 41.40 -1.95 -14.36
C MET A 230 42.43 -2.25 -15.45
N LEU A 231 42.02 -2.28 -16.72
CA LEU A 231 42.93 -2.52 -17.85
C LEU A 231 44.03 -1.45 -17.93
N LYS A 232 43.67 -0.17 -17.79
CA LYS A 232 44.64 0.93 -17.74
C LYS A 232 45.59 0.81 -16.55
N GLY A 233 45.07 0.45 -15.38
CA GLY A 233 45.89 0.23 -14.17
C GLY A 233 46.91 -0.89 -14.36
N VAL A 234 46.50 -2.01 -14.97
CA VAL A 234 47.41 -3.13 -15.28
C VAL A 234 48.48 -2.72 -16.29
N LEU A 235 48.10 -2.00 -17.35
CA LEU A 235 49.06 -1.51 -18.36
C LEU A 235 50.09 -0.55 -17.76
N LEU A 236 49.67 0.32 -16.84
CA LEU A 236 50.59 1.24 -16.14
C LEU A 236 51.56 0.52 -15.20
N LEU A 237 51.16 -0.60 -14.60
CA LEU A 237 52.05 -1.41 -13.75
C LEU A 237 53.09 -2.21 -14.54
N GLN A 238 52.90 -2.35 -15.86
CA GLN A 238 53.83 -3.05 -16.75
C GLN A 238 54.89 -2.14 -17.38
N LEU A 239 54.74 -0.82 -17.25
CA LEU A 239 55.65 0.23 -17.75
C LEU A 239 56.57 0.71 -16.61
#